data_AF-A0A815UUH2-F1
#
_entry.id   AF-A0A815UUH2-F1
#
_cell.length_a   1.000
_cell.length_b   1.000
_cell.length_c   1.000
_cell.angle_alpha   90.00
_cell.angle_beta   90.00
_cell.angle_gamma   90.00
#
_symmetry.space_group_name_H-M   'P 1'
#
loop_
_entity.id
_entity.type
_entity.pdbx_description
1 polymer ?
#
loop_
_entity_poly.entity_id
_entity_poly.type
_entity_poly.pdbx_seq_one_letter_code
_entity_poly.pdbx_strand_id
1 'polypeptide(L)'
;MKLPYLNRLEILTIEGIPSNLHYLKELFLAAPNLSVLVIDLNCLLTILEDENQSLILYVLFHKHIRDLCIRISDNNETNQLTTEKIHLIGRIFTQVRNLTIDHEESNEYIESNLIKFVINQFRQLVILHIYGKIPNDMVNSHIRQWFIEQNCFQIKSTDIFRIECSNTWFKLWL
;
A
#
# COMPACT_ATOMS: atom_id res chain seq x y z
N MET A 1 1.36 30.14 1.19
CA MET A 1 2.70 30.46 0.63
C MET A 1 2.94 29.47 -0.50
N LYS A 2 3.18 29.93 -1.74
CA LYS A 2 3.32 29.01 -2.89
C LYS A 2 4.74 28.44 -2.90
N LEU A 3 4.85 27.11 -2.87
CA LEU A 3 6.15 26.43 -2.95
C LEU A 3 6.76 26.58 -4.36
N PRO A 4 8.10 26.59 -4.50
CA PRO A 4 8.75 26.53 -5.81
C PRO A 4 8.45 25.19 -6.48
N TYR A 5 8.49 25.13 -7.82
CA TYR A 5 8.33 23.88 -8.55
C TYR A 5 9.45 22.88 -8.21
N LEU A 6 9.07 21.69 -7.78
CA LEU A 6 9.92 20.58 -7.36
C LEU A 6 9.94 19.47 -8.42
N ASN A 7 10.26 19.80 -9.67
CA ASN A 7 10.22 18.85 -10.80
C ASN A 7 11.14 17.63 -10.65
N ARG A 8 12.11 17.68 -9.73
CA ARG A 8 13.04 16.56 -9.47
C ARG A 8 12.59 15.67 -8.31
N LEU A 9 11.53 16.04 -7.60
CA LEU A 9 11.02 15.25 -6.49
C LEU A 9 10.16 14.11 -7.06
N GLU A 10 10.75 12.92 -7.14
CA GLU A 10 10.09 11.70 -7.63
C GLU A 10 9.64 10.78 -6.48
N ILE A 11 10.24 10.94 -5.29
CA ILE A 11 9.99 10.14 -4.10
C ILE A 11 9.67 11.08 -2.94
N LEU A 12 8.60 10.77 -2.21
CA LEU A 12 8.22 11.47 -1.00
C LEU A 12 8.05 10.46 0.13
N THR A 13 8.72 10.70 1.25
CA THR A 13 8.51 9.97 2.50
C THR A 13 7.80 10.87 3.49
N ILE A 14 6.72 10.36 4.12
CA ILE A 14 5.97 11.05 5.16
C ILE A 14 5.98 10.20 6.42
N GLU A 15 6.58 10.75 7.48
CA GLU A 15 6.72 10.12 8.80
C GLU A 15 5.85 10.85 9.82
N GLY A 16 5.10 10.09 10.61
CA GLY A 16 4.18 10.60 11.61
C GLY A 16 2.95 11.32 11.03
N ILE A 17 2.09 11.80 11.91
CA ILE A 17 0.85 12.49 11.52
C ILE A 17 1.18 13.96 11.19
N PRO A 18 0.90 14.44 9.97
CA PRO A 18 1.20 15.81 9.57
C PRO A 18 0.35 16.77 10.39
N SER A 19 1.01 17.73 11.04
CA SER A 19 0.35 18.75 11.86
C SER A 19 -0.54 19.70 11.05
N ASN A 20 -0.33 19.79 9.73
CA ASN A 20 -1.15 20.59 8.83
C ASN A 20 -1.18 20.03 7.40
N LEU A 21 -2.34 19.51 7.01
CA LEU A 21 -2.61 18.88 5.72
C LEU A 21 -2.56 19.87 4.54
N HIS A 22 -2.66 21.19 4.79
CA HIS A 22 -2.51 22.23 3.78
C HIS A 22 -1.13 22.21 3.12
N TYR A 23 -0.07 21.96 3.89
CA TYR A 23 1.29 21.91 3.34
C TYR A 23 1.50 20.71 2.43
N LEU A 24 0.86 19.58 2.73
CA LEU A 24 0.91 18.41 1.85
C LEU A 24 0.29 18.74 0.50
N LYS A 25 -0.88 19.37 0.47
CA LYS A 25 -1.50 19.80 -0.80
C LYS A 25 -0.56 20.69 -1.62
N GLU A 26 0.04 21.71 -1.02
CA GLU A 26 0.98 22.59 -1.73
C GLU A 26 2.21 21.82 -2.24
N LEU A 27 2.70 20.84 -1.47
CA LEU A 27 3.82 19.98 -1.86
C LEU A 27 3.47 19.13 -3.08
N PHE A 28 2.32 18.44 -3.07
CA PHE A 28 1.87 17.63 -4.21
C PHE A 28 1.63 18.48 -5.47
N LEU A 29 1.12 19.70 -5.33
CA LEU A 29 0.97 20.63 -6.45
C LEU A 29 2.32 21.11 -6.99
N ALA A 30 3.32 21.26 -6.12
CA ALA A 30 4.66 21.66 -6.50
C ALA A 30 5.49 20.53 -7.12
N ALA A 31 5.15 19.26 -6.86
CA ALA A 31 5.91 18.07 -7.29
C ALA A 31 5.16 17.24 -8.35
N PRO A 32 5.06 17.71 -9.60
CA PRO A 32 4.26 17.04 -10.65
C PRO A 32 4.80 15.68 -11.10
N ASN A 33 6.08 15.40 -10.82
CA ASN A 33 6.76 14.16 -11.20
C ASN A 33 6.83 13.14 -10.04
N LEU A 34 6.25 13.46 -8.90
CA LEU A 34 6.19 12.55 -7.77
C LEU A 34 5.48 11.26 -8.18
N SER A 35 6.14 10.12 -8.05
CA SER A 35 5.59 8.83 -8.48
C SER A 35 5.68 7.75 -7.40
N VAL A 36 6.52 7.98 -6.40
CA VAL A 36 6.72 7.09 -5.26
C VAL A 36 6.30 7.80 -3.98
N LEU A 37 5.43 7.16 -3.21
CA LEU A 37 5.03 7.62 -1.88
C LEU A 37 5.37 6.54 -0.85
N VAL A 38 6.16 6.92 0.15
CA VAL A 38 6.41 6.14 1.36
C VAL A 38 5.70 6.86 2.51
N ILE A 39 4.80 6.17 3.20
CA ILE A 39 3.94 6.82 4.20
C ILE A 39 3.58 5.86 5.33
N ASP A 40 3.53 6.38 6.56
CA ASP A 40 3.06 5.60 7.70
C ASP A 40 1.54 5.38 7.61
N LEU A 41 1.06 4.20 8.02
CA LEU A 41 -0.35 3.83 7.88
C LEU A 41 -1.28 4.84 8.57
N ASN A 42 -0.99 5.21 9.82
CA ASN A 42 -1.79 6.21 10.55
C ASN A 42 -1.88 7.55 9.82
N CYS A 43 -0.76 8.00 9.25
CA CYS A 43 -0.72 9.22 8.48
C CYS A 43 -1.62 9.11 7.24
N LEU A 44 -1.50 8.00 6.51
CA LEU A 44 -2.31 7.74 5.33
C LEU A 44 -3.80 7.71 5.68
N LEU A 45 -4.20 6.98 6.72
CA LEU A 45 -5.59 6.90 7.15
C LEU A 45 -6.12 8.26 7.59
N THR A 46 -5.36 9.03 8.36
CA THR A 46 -5.74 10.41 8.76
C THR A 46 -6.00 11.29 7.54
N ILE A 47 -5.16 11.18 6.50
CA ILE A 47 -5.34 11.91 5.24
C ILE A 47 -6.60 11.44 4.49
N LEU A 48 -6.94 10.15 4.56
CA LEU A 48 -8.05 9.58 3.79
C LEU A 48 -9.41 9.68 4.49
N GLU A 49 -9.44 9.80 5.82
CA GLU A 49 -10.65 9.86 6.64
C GLU A 49 -11.14 11.29 6.91
N ASP A 50 -10.28 12.31 6.73
CA ASP A 50 -10.68 13.71 6.94
C ASP A 50 -11.56 14.23 5.79
N GLU A 51 -12.87 14.35 6.06
CA GLU A 51 -13.87 14.85 5.11
C GLU A 51 -13.62 16.30 4.64
N ASN A 52 -12.81 17.07 5.38
CA ASN A 52 -12.44 18.43 5.00
C ASN A 52 -11.28 18.47 3.99
N GLN A 53 -10.72 17.31 3.62
CA GLN A 53 -9.71 17.25 2.58
C GLN A 53 -10.25 17.74 1.25
N SER A 54 -9.42 18.52 0.56
CA SER A 54 -9.76 18.91 -0.81
C SER A 54 -9.73 17.65 -1.69
N LEU A 55 -10.81 17.41 -2.46
CA LEU A 55 -10.85 16.44 -3.57
C LEU A 55 -9.58 16.48 -4.45
N ILE A 56 -8.93 17.64 -4.51
CA ILE A 56 -7.65 17.87 -5.18
C ILE A 56 -6.56 16.93 -4.66
N LEU A 57 -6.43 16.71 -3.35
CA LEU A 57 -5.39 15.84 -2.79
C LEU A 57 -5.60 14.38 -3.24
N TYR A 58 -6.84 13.91 -3.25
CA TYR A 58 -7.19 12.59 -3.79
C TYR A 58 -6.89 12.47 -5.28
N VAL A 59 -7.19 13.51 -6.07
CA VAL A 59 -6.85 13.54 -7.49
C VAL A 59 -5.33 13.50 -7.69
N LEU A 60 -4.56 14.18 -6.85
CA LEU A 60 -3.10 14.20 -6.93
C LEU A 60 -2.52 12.82 -6.60
N PHE A 61 -2.94 12.19 -5.49
CA PHE A 61 -2.52 10.82 -5.18
C PHE A 61 -2.87 9.84 -6.31
N HIS A 62 -4.10 9.90 -6.79
CA HIS A 62 -4.59 9.01 -7.84
C HIS A 62 -3.81 9.12 -9.16
N LYS A 63 -3.42 10.34 -9.57
CA LYS A 63 -2.77 10.56 -10.87
C LYS A 63 -1.28 10.28 -10.86
N HIS A 64 -0.62 10.57 -9.74
CA HIS A 64 0.82 10.68 -9.69
C HIS A 64 1.47 9.42 -9.13
N ILE A 65 0.88 8.83 -8.08
CA ILE A 65 1.53 7.74 -7.35
C ILE A 65 1.35 6.39 -8.06
N ARG A 66 2.48 5.79 -8.45
CA ARG A 66 2.58 4.47 -9.07
C ARG A 66 3.16 3.44 -8.12
N ASP A 67 4.02 3.88 -7.22
CA ASP A 67 4.67 3.05 -6.22
C ASP A 67 4.26 3.56 -4.84
N LEU A 68 3.58 2.70 -4.07
CA LEU A 68 3.12 3.01 -2.73
C LEU A 68 3.80 2.08 -1.75
N CYS A 69 4.48 2.65 -0.75
CA CYS A 69 4.99 1.93 0.40
C CYS A 69 4.25 2.41 1.64
N ILE A 70 3.59 1.48 2.33
CA ILE A 70 2.88 1.74 3.58
C ILE A 70 3.69 1.12 4.71
N ARG A 71 4.17 1.95 5.63
CA ARG A 71 4.88 1.49 6.83
C ARG A 71 3.92 1.34 8.01
N ILE A 72 4.13 0.30 8.80
CA ILE A 72 3.35 -0.04 9.98
C ILE A 72 4.35 -0.22 11.12
N SER A 73 4.47 0.81 11.95
CA SER A 73 5.52 0.94 12.97
C SER A 73 5.06 0.65 14.39
N ASP A 74 3.75 0.60 14.66
CA ASP A 74 3.23 0.43 16.01
C ASP A 74 2.62 -0.97 16.24
N ASN A 75 3.03 -1.67 17.29
CA ASN A 75 2.56 -3.05 17.58
C ASN A 75 1.06 -3.14 17.96
N ASN A 76 0.39 -2.01 18.17
CA ASN A 76 -1.06 -1.95 18.37
C ASN A 76 -1.85 -1.74 17.05
N GLU A 77 -1.17 -1.73 15.89
CA GLU A 77 -1.75 -1.37 14.59
C GLU A 77 -2.01 -2.53 13.63
N THR A 78 -1.62 -3.74 13.99
CA THR A 78 -1.92 -4.95 13.19
C THR A 78 -3.42 -5.18 12.98
N ASN A 79 -4.26 -4.76 13.96
CA ASN A 79 -5.72 -4.73 13.82
C ASN A 79 -6.26 -3.54 13.01
N GLN A 80 -5.40 -2.64 12.54
CA GLN A 80 -5.83 -1.44 11.84
C GLN A 80 -5.95 -1.61 10.35
N LEU A 81 -5.30 -2.55 9.66
CA LEU A 81 -5.46 -2.69 8.21
C LEU A 81 -6.69 -3.53 7.84
N THR A 82 -7.86 -3.07 8.27
CA THR A 82 -9.12 -3.76 7.99
C THR A 82 -9.47 -3.75 6.51
N THR A 83 -10.36 -4.64 6.10
CA THR A 83 -10.89 -4.71 4.73
C THR A 83 -11.39 -3.34 4.24
N GLU A 84 -12.11 -2.59 5.08
CA GLU A 84 -12.64 -1.26 4.76
C GLU A 84 -11.52 -0.25 4.44
N LYS A 85 -10.42 -0.31 5.19
CA LYS A 85 -9.28 0.59 4.98
C LYS A 85 -8.50 0.23 3.72
N ILE A 86 -8.33 -1.06 3.43
CA ILE A 86 -7.76 -1.50 2.14
C ILE A 86 -8.65 -1.03 0.98
N HIS A 87 -9.97 -1.11 1.11
CA HIS A 87 -10.90 -0.56 0.12
C HIS A 87 -10.72 0.96 -0.06
N LEU A 88 -10.61 1.72 1.04
CA LEU A 88 -10.41 3.16 0.99
C LEU A 88 -9.10 3.53 0.28
N ILE A 89 -7.99 2.89 0.66
CA ILE A 89 -6.69 3.09 0.02
C ILE A 89 -6.76 2.71 -1.46
N GLY A 90 -7.29 1.52 -1.77
CA GLY A 90 -7.41 1.02 -3.15
C GLY A 90 -8.25 1.92 -4.05
N ARG A 91 -9.29 2.59 -3.51
CA ARG A 91 -10.11 3.56 -4.26
C ARG A 91 -9.35 4.81 -4.69
N ILE A 92 -8.42 5.29 -3.87
CA ILE A 92 -7.61 6.46 -4.19
C ILE A 92 -6.44 6.06 -5.08
N PHE A 93 -5.75 4.98 -4.73
CA PHE A 93 -4.52 4.51 -5.35
C PHE A 93 -4.76 3.46 -6.47
N THR A 94 -5.81 3.61 -7.26
CA THR A 94 -6.17 2.65 -8.33
C THR A 94 -5.13 2.51 -9.45
N GLN A 95 -4.19 3.45 -9.54
CA GLN A 95 -3.11 3.48 -10.53
C GLN A 95 -1.79 2.87 -10.04
N VAL A 96 -1.74 2.45 -8.77
CA VAL A 96 -0.56 1.83 -8.17
C VAL A 96 -0.26 0.51 -8.85
N ARG A 97 0.99 0.35 -9.25
CA ARG A 97 1.55 -0.86 -9.87
C ARG A 97 2.45 -1.62 -8.91
N ASN A 98 3.10 -0.92 -7.98
CA ASN A 98 3.93 -1.56 -6.97
C ASN A 98 3.45 -1.14 -5.58
N LEU A 99 3.02 -2.11 -4.78
CA LEU A 99 2.61 -1.90 -3.40
C LEU A 99 3.56 -2.64 -2.46
N THR A 100 4.13 -1.90 -1.51
CA THR A 100 4.88 -2.46 -0.39
C THR A 100 4.12 -2.20 0.90
N ILE A 101 3.94 -3.21 1.73
CA ILE A 101 3.43 -3.09 3.11
C ILE A 101 4.57 -3.55 4.03
N ASP A 102 5.09 -2.64 4.84
CA ASP A 102 6.28 -2.87 5.65
C ASP A 102 5.92 -2.83 7.15
N HIS A 103 5.88 -4.01 7.78
CA HIS A 103 5.69 -4.14 9.22
C HIS A 103 7.05 -4.08 9.92
N GLU A 104 7.47 -2.90 10.38
CA GLU A 104 8.83 -2.63 10.87
C GLU A 104 9.21 -3.47 12.11
N GLU A 105 8.23 -3.80 12.99
CA GLU A 105 8.51 -4.47 14.28
C GLU A 105 7.74 -5.78 14.55
N SER A 106 6.91 -6.30 13.63
CA SER A 106 5.86 -7.26 14.06
C SER A 106 6.37 -8.69 14.36
N ASN A 107 6.25 -9.07 15.64
CA ASN A 107 6.18 -10.47 16.09
C ASN A 107 4.82 -11.13 15.78
N GLU A 108 3.87 -10.33 15.31
CA GLU A 108 2.51 -10.71 15.00
C GLU A 108 2.36 -11.09 13.53
N TYR A 109 1.51 -12.10 13.29
CA TYR A 109 1.28 -12.65 11.96
C TYR A 109 0.47 -11.68 11.11
N ILE A 110 0.89 -11.50 9.86
CA ILE A 110 0.05 -10.91 8.82
C ILE A 110 -1.25 -11.72 8.75
N GLU A 111 -2.39 -11.03 8.81
CA GLU A 111 -3.68 -11.69 8.60
C GLU A 111 -3.67 -12.39 7.24
N SER A 112 -4.00 -13.67 7.21
CA SER A 112 -3.97 -14.50 5.99
C SER A 112 -4.84 -13.93 4.85
N ASN A 113 -5.84 -13.11 5.19
CA ASN A 113 -6.73 -12.46 4.24
C ASN A 113 -6.17 -11.15 3.65
N LEU A 114 -5.12 -10.55 4.23
CA LEU A 114 -4.56 -9.28 3.76
C LEU A 114 -4.19 -9.33 2.27
N ILE A 115 -3.40 -10.34 1.91
CA ILE A 115 -2.92 -10.55 0.54
C ILE A 115 -4.10 -10.61 -0.44
N LYS A 116 -5.12 -11.40 -0.08
CA LYS A 116 -6.36 -11.53 -0.86
C LYS A 116 -7.07 -10.19 -1.04
N PHE A 117 -7.24 -9.41 0.02
CA PHE A 117 -7.92 -8.13 -0.07
C PHE A 117 -7.16 -7.13 -0.93
N VAL A 118 -5.84 -7.05 -0.76
CA VAL A 118 -4.98 -6.17 -1.55
C VAL A 118 -5.10 -6.49 -3.04
N ILE A 119 -4.95 -7.74 -3.44
CA ILE A 119 -5.01 -8.13 -4.87
C ILE A 119 -6.37 -7.77 -5.49
N ASN A 120 -7.45 -8.07 -4.76
CA ASN A 120 -8.81 -7.76 -5.20
C ASN A 120 -9.07 -6.26 -5.37
N GLN A 121 -8.39 -5.40 -4.59
CA GLN A 121 -8.57 -3.95 -4.68
C GLN A 121 -7.68 -3.29 -5.72
N PHE A 122 -6.41 -3.69 -5.81
CA PHE A 122 -5.42 -3.04 -6.66
C PHE A 122 -5.35 -3.72 -8.04
N ARG A 123 -6.28 -3.36 -8.93
CA ARG A 123 -6.40 -4.01 -10.26
C ARG A 123 -5.21 -3.80 -11.20
N GLN A 124 -4.39 -2.77 -11.00
CA GLN A 124 -3.21 -2.47 -11.82
C GLN A 124 -1.91 -2.98 -11.21
N LEU A 125 -2.00 -3.72 -10.10
CA LEU A 125 -0.84 -4.21 -9.37
C LEU A 125 -0.03 -5.18 -10.24
N VAL A 126 1.27 -4.94 -10.27
CA VAL A 126 2.29 -5.75 -10.94
C VAL A 126 3.18 -6.40 -9.88
N ILE A 127 3.50 -5.68 -8.80
CA ILE A 127 4.30 -6.20 -7.70
C ILE A 127 3.61 -5.90 -6.37
N LEU A 128 3.40 -6.95 -5.59
CA LEU A 128 3.06 -6.85 -4.18
C LEU A 128 4.25 -7.34 -3.35
N HIS A 129 4.67 -6.54 -2.39
CA HIS A 129 5.65 -6.92 -1.40
C HIS A 129 5.09 -6.67 0.00
N ILE A 130 5.22 -7.65 0.88
CA ILE A 130 4.84 -7.51 2.29
C ILE A 130 6.03 -7.97 3.12
N TYR A 131 6.54 -7.11 3.99
CA TYR A 131 7.51 -7.46 5.03
C TYR A 131 6.79 -7.63 6.36
N GLY A 132 7.09 -8.71 7.08
CA GLY A 132 6.43 -9.07 8.34
C GLY A 132 6.32 -10.58 8.51
N LYS A 133 5.91 -11.02 9.70
CA LYS A 133 5.83 -12.44 10.03
C LYS A 133 4.72 -13.13 9.22
N ILE A 134 5.11 -14.09 8.38
CA ILE A 134 4.17 -14.84 7.53
C ILE A 134 3.69 -16.11 8.25
N PRO A 135 2.38 -16.45 8.20
CA PRO A 135 1.86 -17.70 8.76
C PRO A 135 2.56 -18.95 8.21
N ASN A 136 2.96 -19.88 9.09
CA ASN A 136 3.72 -21.09 8.71
C ASN A 136 2.96 -22.00 7.72
N ASP A 137 1.64 -21.99 7.76
CA ASP A 137 0.76 -22.70 6.81
C ASP A 137 0.92 -22.18 5.38
N MET A 138 1.24 -20.90 5.19
CA MET A 138 1.56 -20.35 3.87
C MET A 138 2.96 -20.77 3.39
N VAL A 139 3.93 -20.88 4.31
CA VAL A 139 5.32 -21.25 3.98
C VAL A 139 5.44 -22.74 3.65
N ASN A 140 4.69 -23.58 4.36
CA ASN A 140 4.75 -25.04 4.23
C ASN A 140 3.82 -25.61 3.14
N SER A 141 2.93 -24.82 2.57
CA SER A 141 2.05 -25.23 1.48
C SER A 141 2.69 -25.04 0.11
N HIS A 142 2.14 -25.68 -0.93
CA HIS A 142 2.40 -25.27 -2.31
C HIS A 142 1.84 -23.86 -2.50
N ILE A 143 2.63 -22.83 -2.17
CA ILE A 143 2.16 -21.45 -2.02
C ILE A 143 1.43 -20.91 -3.25
N ARG A 144 1.83 -21.37 -4.45
CA ARG A 144 1.15 -21.03 -5.69
C ARG A 144 -0.30 -21.54 -5.70
N GLN A 145 -0.54 -22.77 -5.25
CA GLN A 145 -1.86 -23.36 -5.20
C GLN A 145 -2.69 -22.77 -4.06
N TRP A 146 -2.10 -22.61 -2.87
CA TRP A 146 -2.73 -21.88 -1.76
C TRP A 146 -3.23 -20.51 -2.23
N PHE A 147 -2.39 -19.76 -2.94
CA PHE A 147 -2.73 -18.46 -3.45
C PHE A 147 -3.86 -18.49 -4.48
N ILE A 148 -3.85 -19.44 -5.42
CA ILE A 148 -4.94 -19.60 -6.40
C ILE A 148 -6.27 -19.91 -5.70
N GLU A 149 -6.26 -20.74 -4.65
CA GLU A 149 -7.46 -21.09 -3.87
C GLU A 149 -8.01 -19.91 -3.07
N GLN A 150 -7.13 -19.03 -2.56
CA GLN A 150 -7.53 -17.85 -1.78
C GLN A 150 -7.96 -16.66 -2.63
N ASN A 151 -7.49 -16.55 -3.88
CA ASN A 151 -7.85 -15.44 -4.75
C ASN A 151 -9.21 -15.65 -5.43
N CYS A 152 -10.13 -14.71 -5.22
CA CYS A 152 -11.47 -14.72 -5.80
C CYS A 152 -11.43 -14.38 -7.30
N PHE A 153 -10.90 -15.28 -8.12
CA PHE A 153 -11.02 -15.33 -9.59
C PHE A 153 -10.21 -14.32 -10.42
N GLN A 154 -9.44 -13.42 -9.79
CA GLN A 154 -8.67 -12.42 -10.53
C GLN A 154 -7.41 -12.99 -11.17
N ILE A 155 -6.81 -14.00 -10.56
CA ILE A 155 -5.60 -14.68 -11.05
C ILE A 155 -5.96 -16.14 -11.26
N LYS A 156 -5.91 -16.59 -12.51
CA LYS A 156 -6.18 -17.96 -12.92
C LYS A 156 -4.92 -18.79 -12.81
N SER A 157 -5.09 -20.11 -12.73
CA SER A 157 -3.97 -21.06 -12.77
C SER A 157 -3.14 -20.97 -14.06
N THR A 158 -3.74 -20.44 -15.14
CA THR A 158 -3.09 -20.20 -16.43
C THR A 158 -2.24 -18.93 -16.48
N ASP A 159 -2.37 -18.03 -15.50
CA ASP A 159 -1.68 -16.74 -15.53
C ASP A 159 -0.21 -16.90 -15.15
N ILE A 160 0.64 -16.04 -15.73
CA ILE A 160 2.07 -16.04 -15.47
C ILE A 160 2.34 -15.12 -14.29
N PHE A 161 2.50 -15.71 -13.12
CA PHE A 161 2.88 -14.99 -11.91
C PHE A 161 3.96 -15.77 -11.13
N ARG A 162 4.74 -15.04 -10.35
CA ARG A 162 5.76 -15.60 -9.45
C ARG A 162 5.37 -15.27 -8.02
N ILE A 163 5.49 -16.24 -7.12
CA ILE A 163 5.38 -16.01 -5.69
C ILE A 163 6.65 -16.49 -5.04
N GLU A 164 7.17 -15.66 -4.15
CA GLU A 164 8.20 -16.02 -3.20
C GLU A 164 7.74 -15.67 -1.79
N CYS A 165 8.12 -16.48 -0.83
CA CYS A 165 7.68 -16.33 0.54
C CYS A 165 8.73 -16.91 1.47
N SER A 166 8.94 -16.23 2.58
CA SER A 166 9.72 -16.70 3.71
C SER A 166 8.93 -16.44 5.00
N ASN A 167 9.53 -16.78 6.13
CA ASN A 167 8.92 -16.51 7.44
C ASN A 167 8.76 -15.01 7.73
N THR A 168 9.47 -14.13 7.01
CA THR A 168 9.51 -12.68 7.27
C THR A 168 9.11 -11.79 6.09
N TRP A 169 8.73 -12.37 4.95
CA TRP A 169 8.26 -11.60 3.80
C TRP A 169 7.49 -12.44 2.79
N PHE A 170 6.61 -11.78 2.04
CA PHE A 170 5.87 -12.33 0.91
C PHE A 170 5.99 -11.41 -0.30
N LYS A 171 6.32 -11.98 -1.46
CA LYS A 171 6.43 -11.22 -2.71
C LYS A 171 5.72 -11.92 -3.86
N LEU A 172 4.96 -11.13 -4.61
CA LEU A 172 4.18 -11.57 -5.75
C LEU A 172 4.48 -10.66 -6.94
N TRP A 173 4.73 -11.27 -8.10
CA TRP A 173 4.82 -10.61 -9.39
C TRP A 173 3.68 -11.12 -10.27
N LEU A 174 2.85 -10.21 -10.80
CA LEU A 174 1.68 -10.45 -11.64
C LEU A 174 1.93 -10.16 -13.12
#